data_AF-A0A160VH92-F1
#
_entry.id   AF-A0A160VH92-F1
#
_cell.length_a   1.000
_cell.length_b   1.000
_cell.length_c   1.000
_cell.angle_alpha   90.00
_cell.angle_beta   90.00
_cell.angle_gamma   90.00
#
_symmetry.space_group_name_H-M   'P 1'
#
loop_
_entity.id
_entity.type
_entity.pdbx_description
1 polymer ?
#
loop_
_entity_poly.entity_id
_entity_poly.type
_entity_poly.pdbx_seq_one_letter_code
_entity_poly.pdbx_strand_id
1 'polypeptide(L)' 'MNHYRKDIAFAMLGWPFHILLDFPFHPKEFFPTKIVWPLSDFSFDGISWSRPEVWFPNLAGIIILFIYRKYHKVTDA' A
#
# COMPACT_ATOMS: atom_id res chain seq x y z
N MET A 1 -10.61 29.94 -15.92
CA MET A 1 -10.03 29.61 -14.60
C MET A 1 -10.05 28.11 -14.43
N ASN A 2 -8.92 27.49 -14.11
CA ASN A 2 -8.88 26.05 -13.85
C ASN A 2 -9.32 25.81 -12.39
N HIS A 3 -10.56 25.38 -12.19
CA HIS A 3 -11.19 25.24 -10.87
C HIS A 3 -10.62 24.05 -10.06
N TYR A 4 -9.84 23.17 -10.69
CA TYR A 4 -9.37 21.93 -10.10
C TYR A 4 -7.90 22.00 -9.70
N ARG A 5 -7.63 21.75 -8.41
CA ARG A 5 -6.31 21.55 -7.83
C ARG A 5 -5.82 20.14 -8.11
N LYS A 6 -5.18 19.93 -9.27
CA LYS A 6 -4.68 18.62 -9.72
C LYS A 6 -3.69 17.97 -8.75
N ASP A 7 -2.89 18.80 -8.07
CA ASP A 7 -1.97 18.41 -7.00
C ASP A 7 -2.71 17.74 -5.82
N ILE A 8 -3.79 18.37 -5.36
CA ILE A 8 -4.61 17.83 -4.28
C ILE A 8 -5.35 16.58 -4.74
N ALA A 9 -5.93 16.61 -5.95
CA ALA A 9 -6.63 15.45 -6.51
C ALA A 9 -5.71 14.23 -6.62
N PHE A 10 -4.44 14.42 -7.03
CA PHE A 10 -3.45 13.36 -7.07
C PHE A 10 -3.11 12.84 -5.67
N ALA A 11 -2.88 13.74 -4.68
CA ALA A 11 -2.62 13.33 -3.30
C ALA A 11 -3.77 12.52 -2.69
N MET A 12 -5.02 12.86 -3.04
CA MET A 12 -6.21 12.12 -2.59
C MET A 12 -6.26 10.68 -3.11
N LEU A 13 -5.58 10.35 -4.23
CA LEU A 13 -5.50 8.97 -4.73
C LEU A 13 -4.71 8.03 -3.80
N GLY A 14 -3.94 8.58 -2.85
CA GLY A 14 -3.26 7.78 -1.83
C GLY A 14 -4.24 6.98 -0.96
N TRP A 15 -5.44 7.51 -0.71
CA TRP A 15 -6.45 6.82 0.10
C TRP A 15 -7.04 5.57 -0.57
N PRO A 16 -7.60 5.63 -1.80
CA PRO A 16 -8.07 4.43 -2.47
C PRO A 16 -6.93 3.46 -2.80
N PHE A 17 -5.72 3.97 -3.08
CA PHE A 17 -4.54 3.11 -3.25
C PHE A 17 -4.23 2.31 -1.98
N HIS A 18 -4.22 2.95 -0.81
CA HIS A 18 -4.00 2.28 0.46
C HIS A 18 -5.04 1.18 0.71
N ILE A 19 -6.33 1.45 0.48
CA ILE A 19 -7.39 0.45 0.66
C ILE A 19 -7.16 -0.77 -0.25
N LEU A 20 -6.87 -0.54 -1.54
CA LEU A 20 -6.66 -1.62 -2.51
C LEU A 20 -5.41 -2.45 -2.22
N LEU A 21 -4.34 -1.79 -1.75
CA LEU A 21 -3.10 -2.46 -1.39
C LEU A 21 -3.25 -3.27 -0.11
N ASP A 22 -3.99 -2.78 0.88
CA ASP A 22 -4.06 -3.38 2.21
C ASP A 22 -5.16 -4.45 2.32
N PHE A 23 -6.29 -4.30 1.61
CA PHE A 23 -7.41 -5.24 1.65
C PHE A 23 -7.04 -6.73 1.48
N PRO A 24 -6.16 -7.13 0.55
CA PRO A 24 -5.75 -8.53 0.39
C PRO A 24 -4.95 -9.09 1.58
N PHE A 25 -4.52 -8.26 2.51
CA PHE A 25 -3.66 -8.64 3.63
C PHE A 25 -4.37 -8.67 5.00
N HIS A 26 -5.70 -8.57 5.01
CA HIS A 26 -6.54 -8.74 6.20
C HIS A 26 -7.13 -10.16 6.25
N PRO A 27 -6.61 -11.06 7.09
CA PRO A 27 -7.19 -12.39 7.26
C PRO A 27 -8.54 -12.31 7.99
N LYS A 28 -9.46 -13.24 7.72
CA LYS A 28 -10.79 -13.25 8.37
C LYS A 28 -10.75 -13.38 9.88
N GLU A 29 -9.70 -13.99 10.40
CA GLU A 29 -9.47 -14.17 11.83
C GLU A 29 -9.09 -12.85 12.54
N PHE A 30 -8.55 -11.88 11.81
CA PHE A 30 -8.12 -10.58 12.33
C PHE A 30 -8.69 -9.45 11.47
N PHE A 31 -9.89 -8.99 11.83
CA PHE A 31 -10.54 -7.80 11.26
C PHE A 31 -10.78 -7.86 9.73
N PRO A 32 -11.70 -8.72 9.26
CA PRO A 32 -12.05 -8.81 7.85
C PRO A 32 -12.60 -7.48 7.33
N THR A 33 -11.89 -6.87 6.38
CA THR A 33 -12.31 -5.59 5.78
C THR A 33 -13.48 -5.80 4.83
N LYS A 34 -14.61 -5.16 5.12
CA LYS A 34 -15.81 -5.19 4.27
C LYS A 34 -15.80 -4.03 3.28
N ILE A 35 -15.12 -4.22 2.14
CA ILE A 35 -14.86 -3.14 1.17
C ILE A 35 -16.12 -2.51 0.54
N VAL A 36 -17.25 -3.22 0.58
CA VAL A 36 -18.54 -2.80 0.01
C VAL A 36 -19.62 -2.55 1.07
N TRP A 37 -19.25 -2.44 2.34
CA TRP A 37 -20.21 -2.09 3.39
C TRP A 37 -20.73 -0.65 3.22
N PRO A 38 -22.03 -0.34 3.47
CA PRO A 38 -23.09 -1.21 4.01
C PRO A 38 -23.88 -2.00 2.97
N LEU A 39 -23.50 -1.93 1.70
CA LEU A 39 -24.23 -2.61 0.62
C LEU A 39 -24.11 -4.13 0.70
N SER A 40 -22.99 -4.63 1.25
CA SER A 40 -22.77 -6.07 1.47
C SER A 40 -21.76 -6.31 2.58
N ASP A 41 -21.89 -7.45 3.26
CA ASP A 41 -20.95 -7.94 4.27
C ASP A 41 -19.81 -8.78 3.67
N PHE A 42 -19.65 -8.75 2.35
CA PHE A 42 -18.56 -9.44 1.66
C PHE A 42 -17.19 -9.05 2.23
N SER A 43 -16.41 -10.06 2.59
CA SER A 43 -15.03 -9.95 3.02
C SER A 43 -14.18 -11.06 2.40
N PHE A 44 -12.94 -10.71 2.09
CA PHE A 44 -11.96 -11.62 1.54
C PHE A 44 -11.09 -12.18 2.66
N ASP A 45 -10.64 -13.44 2.52
CA ASP A 45 -9.70 -14.04 3.46
C ASP A 45 -8.27 -13.76 2.98
N GLY A 46 -7.70 -12.69 3.51
CA GLY A 46 -6.38 -12.22 3.13
C GLY A 46 -5.22 -12.98 3.79
N ILE A 47 -4.01 -12.62 3.38
CA ILE A 47 -2.77 -13.13 3.98
C ILE A 47 -2.21 -12.11 4.99
N SER A 48 -1.93 -12.52 6.22
CA SER A 48 -1.36 -11.58 7.21
C SER A 48 -0.05 -10.95 6.72
N TRP A 49 0.11 -9.64 6.96
CA TRP A 49 1.37 -8.91 6.76
C TRP A 49 2.56 -9.51 7.52
N SER A 50 2.31 -10.21 8.63
CA SER A 50 3.36 -10.86 9.43
C SER A 50 3.90 -12.14 8.79
N ARG A 51 3.26 -12.66 7.74
CA ARG A 51 3.73 -13.85 7.04
C ARG A 51 5.11 -13.60 6.43
N PRO A 52 6.08 -14.51 6.63
CA PRO A 52 7.43 -14.37 6.07
C PRO A 52 7.46 -14.04 4.58
N GLU A 53 6.55 -14.63 3.81
CA GLU A 53 6.44 -14.47 2.35
C GLU A 53 6.02 -13.05 1.94
N VAL A 54 5.40 -12.28 2.85
CA VAL A 54 5.06 -10.87 2.64
C VAL A 54 6.13 -9.98 3.28
N TRP A 55 6.53 -10.31 4.50
CA TRP A 55 7.40 -9.48 5.32
C TRP A 55 8.82 -9.35 4.74
N PHE A 56 9.47 -10.46 4.37
CA PHE A 56 10.84 -10.44 3.88
C PHE A 56 10.99 -9.71 2.53
N PRO A 57 10.12 -9.90 1.53
CA PRO A 57 10.20 -9.12 0.30
C PRO A 57 10.02 -7.61 0.51
N ASN A 58 9.13 -7.19 1.41
CA ASN A 58 8.96 -5.76 1.74
C ASN A 58 10.23 -5.19 2.37
N LEU A 59 10.80 -5.88 3.36
CA LEU A 59 12.06 -5.47 3.99
C LEU A 59 13.20 -5.40 2.95
N ALA A 60 13.34 -6.43 2.12
CA ALA A 60 14.35 -6.48 1.07
C ALA A 60 14.18 -5.32 0.08
N GLY A 61 12.95 -5.01 -0.34
CA GLY A 61 12.65 -3.89 -1.21
C GLY A 61 13.08 -2.54 -0.62
N ILE A 62 12.80 -2.31 0.67
CA ILE A 62 13.24 -1.09 1.38
C ILE A 62 14.77 -1.02 1.43
N ILE A 63 15.44 -2.12 1.78
CA ILE A 63 16.91 -2.19 1.83
C ILE A 63 17.51 -1.86 0.45
N ILE A 64 17.01 -2.52 -0.61
CA ILE A 64 17.46 -2.29 -1.99
C ILE A 64 17.25 -0.83 -2.39
N LEU A 65 16.10 -0.24 -2.07
CA LEU A 65 15.81 1.17 -2.37
C LEU A 65 16.82 2.12 -1.72
N PHE A 66 17.16 1.89 -0.44
CA PHE A 66 18.14 2.72 0.27
C PHE A 66 19.55 2.54 -0.28
N ILE A 67 19.93 1.31 -0.62
CA ILE A 67 21.20 1.00 -1.29
C ILE A 67 21.27 1.75 -2.62
N TYR A 68 20.26 1.58 -3.49
CA TYR A 68 20.16 2.26 -4.77
C TYR A 68 20.27 3.78 -4.65
N ARG A 69 19.49 4.38 -3.75
CA ARG A 69 19.53 5.83 -3.48
C ARG A 69 20.90 6.30 -3.01
N LYS A 70 21.61 5.51 -2.20
CA LYS A 70 22.96 5.85 -1.73
C LYS A 70 23.94 5.87 -2.91
N TYR A 71 23.91 4.87 -3.78
CA TYR A 71 24.81 4.81 -4.93
C TYR A 71 24.51 5.90 -5.96
N HIS A 72 23.24 6.17 -6.25
CA HIS A 72 22.87 7.23 -7.20
C HIS A 72 23.33 8.62 -6.72
N LYS A 73 23.14 8.92 -5.42
CA LYS A 73 23.63 10.19 -4.83
C LYS A 73 25.15 10.35 -4.87
N VAL A 74 25.90 9.25 -4.88
CA VAL A 74 27.37 9.27 -5.00
C VAL A 74 27.79 9.48 -6.45
N THR A 75 27.01 8.98 -7.42
CA THR A 75 27.29 9.18 -8.85
C THR A 75 26.97 10.59 -9.33
N ASP A 76 26.01 11.27 -8.71
CA ASP A 76 25.62 12.64 -9.05
C ASP A 76 26.45 13.74 -8.35
N ALA A 77 27.39 13.37 -7.46
CA ALA A 77 28.22 14.28 -6.65
C ALA A 77 29.67 14.31 -7.15
#